data_AF-A0A5E4PGZ0-F1
#
_entry.id   AF-A0A5E4PGZ0-F1
#
_cell.length_a   1.000
_cell.length_b   1.000
_cell.length_c   1.000
_cell.angle_alpha   90.00
_cell.angle_beta   90.00
_cell.angle_gamma   90.00
#
_symmetry.space_group_name_H-M   'P 1'
#
loop_
_entity.id
_entity.type
_entity.pdbx_description
1 polymer ?
#
loop_
_entity_poly.entity_id
_entity_poly.type
_entity_poly.pdbx_seq_one_letter_code
_entity_poly.pdbx_strand_id
1 'polypeptide(L)'
;MIILFAPVLLAGCKDKASYSYYMQHPAALKAAVTSCQSEYNKTADRAAECEIVLFAAENMISLINEQQENPEKFGQRILTAQMDYMVLKQRAAEADQSYQQLKNTHAPDARLRTAKDDLYKAKKACADKLEQIRILLAVVGMGSPD
;
A
#
# COMPACT_ATOMS: atom_id res chain seq x y z
N MET A 1 32.53 30.96 30.62
CA MET A 1 31.38 30.03 30.65
C MET A 1 31.07 29.65 29.21
N ILE A 2 31.56 28.48 28.78
CA ILE A 2 31.50 28.02 27.39
C ILE A 2 30.17 27.28 27.21
N ILE A 3 29.25 27.85 26.42
CA ILE A 3 28.00 27.20 26.05
C ILE A 3 28.31 26.29 24.86
N LEU A 4 28.50 25.00 25.14
CA LEU A 4 28.59 23.94 24.15
C LEU A 4 27.21 23.75 23.50
N PHE A 5 27.05 24.30 22.30
CA PHE A 5 25.95 24.01 21.40
C PHE A 5 26.16 22.60 20.84
N ALA A 6 25.47 21.60 21.39
CA ALA A 6 25.42 20.26 20.80
C ALA A 6 24.34 20.26 19.69
N PRO A 7 24.70 20.06 18.42
CA PRO A 7 23.70 19.87 17.38
C PRO A 7 23.06 18.49 17.60
N VAL A 8 21.80 18.49 18.04
CA VAL A 8 20.93 17.32 18.01
C VAL A 8 20.75 16.94 16.55
N LEU A 9 21.57 16.00 16.08
CA LEU A 9 21.34 15.31 14.82
C LEU A 9 20.00 14.58 14.96
N LEU A 10 18.95 15.14 14.34
CA LEU A 10 17.74 14.41 14.04
C LEU A 10 18.14 13.29 13.06
N ALA A 11 18.51 12.13 13.61
CA ALA A 11 18.48 10.88 12.87
C ALA A 11 17.01 10.63 12.52
N GLY A 12 16.59 11.15 11.35
CA GLY A 12 15.31 10.77 10.78
C GLY A 12 15.33 9.26 10.60
N CYS A 13 14.41 8.55 11.27
CA CYS A 13 14.09 7.17 10.91
C CYS A 13 13.68 7.18 9.45
N LYS A 14 14.64 6.89 8.56
CA LYS A 14 14.36 6.65 7.16
C LYS A 14 13.79 5.25 7.12
N ASP A 15 12.49 5.14 7.40
CA ASP A 15 11.77 3.89 7.28
C ASP A 15 12.03 3.33 5.88
N LYS A 16 12.50 2.07 5.82
CA LYS A 16 12.77 1.39 4.56
C LYS A 16 11.45 1.36 3.77
N ALA A 17 11.47 1.93 2.57
CA ALA A 17 10.29 1.97 1.73
C ALA A 17 9.83 0.54 1.38
N SER A 18 8.54 0.28 1.52
CA SER A 18 7.95 -1.04 1.28
C SER A 18 7.63 -1.26 -0.20
N TYR A 19 7.40 -2.51 -0.58
CA TYR A 19 6.85 -2.87 -1.90
C TYR A 19 5.61 -2.04 -2.25
N SER A 20 4.66 -1.96 -1.32
CA SER A 20 3.41 -1.20 -1.47
C SER A 20 3.66 0.28 -1.78
N TYR A 21 4.63 0.88 -1.11
CA TYR A 21 5.03 2.26 -1.37
C TYR A 21 5.54 2.43 -2.79
N TYR A 22 6.44 1.58 -3.24
CA TYR A 22 7.02 1.66 -4.59
C TYR A 22 5.97 1.45 -5.69
N MET A 23 5.05 0.51 -5.51
CA MET A 23 3.96 0.26 -6.46
C MET A 23 2.97 1.42 -6.59
N GLN A 24 2.92 2.33 -5.62
CA GLN A 24 2.07 3.53 -5.64
C GLN A 24 2.82 4.80 -6.07
N HIS A 25 4.16 4.76 -6.12
CA HIS A 25 5.00 5.92 -6.41
C HIS A 25 6.06 5.59 -7.49
N PRO A 26 5.69 5.54 -8.78
CA PRO A 26 6.58 5.11 -9.85
C PRO A 26 7.88 5.93 -9.98
N ALA A 27 7.82 7.23 -9.67
CA ALA A 27 9.02 8.08 -9.66
C ALA A 27 10.03 7.66 -8.57
N ALA A 28 9.54 7.30 -7.38
CA ALA A 28 10.37 6.80 -6.30
C ALA A 28 10.94 5.42 -6.62
N LEU A 29 10.15 4.55 -7.24
CA LEU A 29 10.59 3.24 -7.72
C LEU A 29 11.71 3.37 -8.77
N LYS A 30 11.55 4.27 -9.76
CA LYS A 30 12.58 4.52 -10.77
C LYS A 30 13.91 4.96 -10.13
N ALA A 31 13.86 5.90 -9.19
CA ALA A 31 15.05 6.35 -8.46
C ALA A 31 15.69 5.23 -7.64
N ALA A 32 14.89 4.40 -6.99
CA ALA A 32 15.36 3.26 -6.20
C ALA A 32 16.03 2.19 -7.07
N VAL A 33 15.46 1.87 -8.24
CA VAL A 33 16.06 0.93 -9.20
C VAL A 33 17.45 1.41 -9.65
N THR A 34 17.58 2.68 -10.01
CA THR A 34 18.87 3.26 -10.39
C THR A 34 19.89 3.18 -9.26
N SER A 35 19.47 3.42 -8.02
CA SER A 35 20.35 3.28 -6.86
C SER A 35 20.77 1.81 -6.66
N CYS A 36 19.85 0.86 -6.78
CA CYS A 36 20.16 -0.56 -6.62
C CYS A 36 21.16 -1.09 -7.65
N GLN A 37 21.13 -0.59 -8.88
CA GLN A 37 22.13 -0.93 -9.91
C GLN A 37 23.57 -0.59 -9.52
N SER A 38 23.76 0.40 -8.63
CA SER A 38 25.09 0.86 -8.19
C SER A 38 25.50 0.38 -6.79
N GLU A 39 24.57 -0.16 -6.00
CA GLU A 39 24.77 -0.39 -4.56
C GLU A 39 24.35 -1.77 -4.04
N TYR A 40 23.86 -2.66 -4.91
CA TYR A 40 23.26 -3.96 -4.55
C TYR A 40 24.09 -4.76 -3.53
N ASN A 41 25.41 -4.85 -3.72
CA ASN A 41 26.30 -5.69 -2.90
C ASN A 41 27.02 -4.95 -1.76
N LYS A 42 26.63 -3.70 -1.45
CA LYS A 42 27.36 -2.90 -0.44
C LYS A 42 27.12 -3.40 0.99
N THR A 43 25.90 -3.83 1.33
CA THR A 43 25.55 -4.40 2.63
C THR A 43 24.39 -5.40 2.49
N ALA A 44 24.23 -6.32 3.45
CA ALA A 44 23.10 -7.27 3.46
C ALA A 44 21.74 -6.55 3.54
N ASP A 45 21.66 -5.47 4.33
CA ASP A 45 20.47 -4.63 4.43
C ASP A 45 20.10 -3.97 3.09
N ARG A 46 21.12 -3.57 2.32
CA ARG A 46 20.92 -2.96 1.00
C ARG A 46 20.51 -3.99 -0.04
N ALA A 47 21.08 -5.19 0.00
CA ALA A 47 20.69 -6.29 -0.86
C ALA A 47 19.20 -6.63 -0.68
N ALA A 48 18.75 -6.79 0.58
CA ALA A 48 17.34 -7.08 0.89
C ALA A 48 16.38 -5.95 0.45
N GLU A 49 16.77 -4.68 0.59
CA GLU A 49 15.98 -3.56 0.07
C GLU A 49 15.90 -3.60 -1.46
N CYS A 50 17.02 -3.92 -2.12
CA CYS A 50 17.07 -4.00 -3.56
C CYS A 50 16.28 -5.17 -4.15
N GLU A 51 16.15 -6.29 -3.44
CA GLU A 51 15.24 -7.37 -3.82
C GLU A 51 13.79 -6.87 -3.88
N ILE A 52 13.34 -6.09 -2.87
CA ILE A 52 11.99 -5.50 -2.85
C ILE A 52 11.80 -4.53 -4.01
N VAL A 53 12.80 -3.69 -4.27
CA VAL A 53 12.78 -2.69 -5.35
C VAL A 53 12.70 -3.35 -6.73
N LEU A 54 13.54 -4.34 -6.99
CA LEU A 54 13.57 -5.05 -8.26
C LEU A 54 12.28 -5.84 -8.49
N PHE A 55 11.77 -6.49 -7.44
CA PHE A 55 10.47 -7.17 -7.51
C PHE A 55 9.32 -6.19 -7.78
N ALA A 56 9.33 -5.01 -7.16
CA ALA A 56 8.36 -3.95 -7.47
C ALA A 56 8.49 -3.45 -8.92
N ALA A 57 9.71 -3.31 -9.44
CA ALA A 57 9.97 -2.89 -10.82
C ALA A 57 9.43 -3.90 -11.84
N GLU A 58 9.66 -5.19 -11.63
CA GLU A 58 9.14 -6.26 -12.50
C GLU A 58 7.61 -6.27 -12.54
N ASN A 59 6.97 -6.21 -11.36
CA ASN A 59 5.51 -6.15 -11.28
C ASN A 59 4.93 -4.88 -11.93
N MET A 60 5.58 -3.73 -11.75
CA MET A 60 5.17 -2.48 -12.38
C MET A 60 5.24 -2.57 -13.90
N ILE A 61 6.34 -3.12 -14.46
CA ILE A 61 6.49 -3.33 -15.90
C ILE A 61 5.40 -4.27 -16.42
N SER A 62 5.09 -5.34 -15.69
CA SER A 62 4.01 -6.25 -16.09
C SER A 62 2.64 -5.54 -16.17
N LEU A 63 2.33 -4.66 -15.23
CA LEU A 63 1.07 -3.90 -15.26
C LEU A 63 1.06 -2.85 -16.38
N ILE A 64 2.19 -2.19 -16.65
CA ILE A 64 2.33 -1.27 -17.78
C ILE A 64 2.09 -2.02 -19.10
N ASN A 65 2.68 -3.20 -19.26
CA ASN A 65 2.48 -4.02 -20.46
C ASN A 65 1.02 -4.44 -20.61
N GLU A 66 0.34 -4.85 -19.53
CA GLU A 66 -1.10 -5.16 -19.54
C GLU A 66 -1.94 -3.95 -19.99
N GLN A 67 -1.62 -2.76 -19.48
CA GLN A 67 -2.29 -1.51 -19.84
C GLN A 67 -2.05 -1.12 -21.31
N GLN A 68 -0.85 -1.34 -21.85
CA GLN A 68 -0.50 -1.03 -23.23
C GLN A 68 -1.10 -2.05 -24.22
N GLU A 69 -1.13 -3.33 -23.86
CA GLU A 69 -1.69 -4.40 -24.69
C GLU A 69 -3.21 -4.29 -24.82
N ASN A 70 -3.90 -3.98 -23.71
CA ASN A 70 -5.36 -3.85 -23.72
C ASN A 70 -5.86 -2.78 -22.72
N PRO A 71 -5.84 -1.50 -23.11
CA PRO A 71 -6.22 -0.40 -22.22
C PRO A 71 -7.69 -0.45 -21.79
N GLU A 72 -8.58 -0.96 -22.65
CA GLU A 72 -10.01 -1.09 -22.31
C GLU A 72 -10.24 -2.13 -21.21
N LYS A 73 -9.62 -3.31 -21.32
CA LYS A 73 -9.69 -4.35 -20.30
C LYS A 73 -9.04 -3.91 -19.00
N PHE A 74 -7.92 -3.17 -19.08
CA PHE A 74 -7.27 -2.61 -17.90
C PHE A 74 -8.17 -1.56 -17.21
N GLY A 75 -8.81 -0.67 -17.98
CA GLY A 75 -9.80 0.28 -17.49
C GLY A 75 -11.00 -0.40 -16.83
N GLN A 76 -11.54 -1.47 -17.45
CA GLN A 76 -12.61 -2.28 -16.85
C GLN A 76 -12.18 -2.89 -15.52
N ARG A 77 -10.94 -3.40 -15.42
CA ARG A 77 -10.40 -3.94 -14.16
C ARG A 77 -10.35 -2.89 -13.06
N ILE A 78 -10.00 -1.64 -13.38
CA ILE A 78 -10.04 -0.51 -12.42
C ILE A 78 -11.47 -0.28 -11.94
N LEU A 79 -12.43 -0.18 -12.87
CA LEU A 79 -13.84 0.04 -12.54
C LEU A 79 -14.41 -1.08 -11.68
N THR A 80 -14.13 -2.35 -12.02
CA THR A 80 -14.51 -3.50 -11.20
C THR A 80 -13.91 -3.42 -9.80
N ALA A 81 -12.62 -3.10 -9.68
CA ALA A 81 -11.99 -2.94 -8.37
C ALA A 81 -12.64 -1.81 -7.55
N GLN A 82 -13.01 -0.69 -8.17
CA GLN A 82 -13.73 0.40 -7.50
C GLN A 82 -15.13 -0.01 -7.04
N MET A 83 -15.88 -0.78 -7.84
CA MET A 83 -17.17 -1.33 -7.44
C MET A 83 -17.02 -2.30 -6.27
N ASP A 84 -16.06 -3.23 -6.33
CA ASP A 84 -15.74 -4.14 -5.23
C ASP A 84 -15.39 -3.38 -3.95
N TYR A 85 -14.60 -2.32 -4.07
CA TYR A 85 -14.23 -1.47 -2.93
C TYR A 85 -15.47 -0.86 -2.26
N MET A 86 -16.44 -0.38 -3.04
CA MET A 86 -17.68 0.17 -2.50
C MET A 86 -18.48 -0.89 -1.74
N VAL A 87 -18.56 -2.12 -2.26
CA VAL A 87 -19.20 -3.24 -1.57
C VAL A 87 -18.48 -3.58 -0.27
N LEU A 88 -17.15 -3.64 -0.29
CA LEU A 88 -16.34 -3.91 0.91
C LEU A 88 -16.45 -2.80 1.95
N LYS A 89 -16.52 -1.54 1.51
CA LYS A 89 -16.72 -0.39 2.39
C LYS A 89 -18.07 -0.46 3.09
N GLN A 90 -19.13 -0.83 2.37
CA GLN A 90 -20.45 -1.05 2.96
C GLN A 90 -20.43 -2.16 4.02
N ARG A 91 -19.82 -3.31 3.70
CA ARG A 91 -19.65 -4.43 4.66
C ARG A 91 -18.87 -4.02 5.90
N ALA A 92 -17.81 -3.21 5.74
CA ALA A 92 -17.04 -2.71 6.87
C ALA A 92 -17.86 -1.78 7.76
N ALA A 93 -18.73 -0.95 7.18
CA ALA A 93 -19.65 -0.09 7.94
C ALA A 93 -20.70 -0.92 8.70
N GLU A 94 -21.28 -1.94 8.07
CA GLU A 94 -22.23 -2.86 8.72
C GLU A 94 -21.58 -3.64 9.87
N ALA A 95 -20.36 -4.15 9.68
CA ALA A 95 -19.60 -4.82 10.73
C ALA A 95 -19.26 -3.87 11.89
N ASP A 96 -18.95 -2.60 11.59
CA ASP A 96 -18.68 -1.58 12.61
C ASP A 96 -19.94 -1.31 13.43
N GLN A 97 -21.08 -1.09 12.77
CA GLN A 97 -22.38 -0.91 13.43
C GLN A 97 -22.75 -2.10 14.32
N SER A 98 -22.57 -3.33 13.83
CA SER A 98 -22.81 -4.55 14.59
C SER A 98 -21.93 -4.63 15.84
N TYR A 99 -20.63 -4.35 15.70
CA TYR A 99 -19.69 -4.31 16.82
C TYR A 99 -20.08 -3.24 17.85
N GLN A 100 -20.43 -2.02 17.43
CA GLN A 100 -20.87 -0.96 18.34
C GLN A 100 -22.17 -1.31 19.05
N GLN A 101 -23.13 -1.92 18.35
CA GLN A 101 -24.40 -2.35 18.97
C GLN A 101 -24.17 -3.42 20.04
N LEU A 102 -23.34 -4.42 19.77
CA LEU A 102 -22.98 -5.44 20.76
C LEU A 102 -22.25 -4.83 21.96
N LYS A 103 -21.35 -3.88 21.71
CA LYS A 103 -20.61 -3.16 22.76
C LYS A 103 -21.57 -2.36 23.65
N ASN A 104 -22.52 -1.64 23.06
CA ASN A 104 -23.49 -0.81 23.78
C ASN A 104 -24.51 -1.64 24.56
N THR A 105 -24.86 -2.83 24.06
CA THR A 105 -25.77 -3.76 24.76
C THR A 105 -25.06 -4.66 25.77
N HIS A 106 -23.76 -4.44 26.02
CA HIS A 106 -22.94 -5.22 26.96
C HIS A 106 -23.01 -6.73 26.66
N ALA A 107 -22.94 -7.09 25.37
CA ALA A 107 -22.94 -8.48 24.94
C ALA A 107 -21.77 -9.25 25.56
N PRO A 108 -21.88 -10.58 25.73
CA PRO A 108 -20.79 -11.39 26.26
C PRO A 108 -19.48 -11.23 25.48
N ASP A 109 -18.35 -11.25 26.18
CA ASP A 109 -17.00 -11.04 25.62
C ASP A 109 -16.71 -11.90 24.39
N ALA A 110 -17.16 -13.15 24.37
CA ALA A 110 -16.97 -14.03 23.21
C ALA A 110 -17.62 -13.46 21.94
N ARG A 111 -18.84 -12.91 22.03
CA ARG A 111 -19.52 -12.29 20.89
C ARG A 111 -18.88 -10.98 20.48
N LEU A 112 -18.40 -10.19 21.45
CA LEU A 112 -17.67 -8.95 21.17
C LEU A 112 -16.35 -9.22 20.44
N ARG A 113 -15.62 -10.28 20.81
CA ARG A 113 -14.39 -10.69 20.12
C ARG A 113 -14.67 -11.10 18.69
N THR A 114 -15.66 -11.96 18.44
CA THR A 114 -16.03 -12.36 17.08
C THR A 114 -16.40 -11.14 16.21
N ALA A 115 -17.25 -10.25 16.71
CA ALA A 115 -17.65 -9.06 15.96
C ALA A 115 -16.47 -8.10 15.70
N LYS A 116 -15.53 -7.98 16.65
CA LYS A 116 -14.31 -7.20 16.48
C LYS A 116 -13.39 -7.79 15.41
N ASP A 117 -13.26 -9.12 15.38
CA ASP A 117 -12.45 -9.82 14.39
C ASP A 117 -13.05 -9.69 12.98
N ASP A 118 -14.38 -9.78 12.87
CA ASP A 118 -15.08 -9.59 11.59
C ASP A 118 -14.94 -8.15 11.08
N LEU A 119 -15.07 -7.16 11.98
CA LEU A 119 -14.78 -5.76 11.67
C LEU A 119 -13.35 -5.55 11.19
N TYR A 120 -12.37 -6.15 11.86
CA TYR A 120 -10.97 -6.07 11.45
C TYR A 120 -10.75 -6.67 10.05
N LYS A 121 -11.30 -7.86 9.78
CA LYS A 121 -11.22 -8.51 8.46
C LYS A 121 -11.86 -7.65 7.37
N ALA A 122 -13.03 -7.08 7.63
CA ALA A 122 -13.73 -6.21 6.67
C ALA A 122 -12.95 -4.93 6.38
N LYS A 123 -12.40 -4.28 7.42
CA LYS A 123 -11.53 -3.10 7.26
C LYS A 123 -10.25 -3.43 6.50
N LYS A 124 -9.63 -4.57 6.77
CA LYS A 124 -8.44 -5.05 6.05
C LYS A 124 -8.75 -5.27 4.57
N ALA A 125 -9.82 -6.01 4.24
CA ALA A 125 -10.20 -6.24 2.85
C ALA A 125 -10.47 -4.92 2.08
N CYS A 126 -11.07 -3.93 2.76
CA CYS A 126 -11.28 -2.59 2.20
C CYS A 126 -9.94 -1.86 1.92
N ALA A 127 -8.99 -1.93 2.85
CA ALA A 127 -7.66 -1.34 2.68
C ALA A 127 -6.87 -2.01 1.54
N ASP A 128 -6.85 -3.35 1.51
CA ASP A 128 -6.16 -4.13 0.47
C ASP A 128 -6.73 -3.82 -0.92
N LYS A 129 -8.06 -3.68 -1.05
CA LYS A 129 -8.71 -3.32 -2.31
C LYS A 129 -8.41 -1.87 -2.73
N LEU A 130 -8.39 -0.94 -1.77
CA LEU A 130 -8.03 0.46 -2.06
C LEU A 130 -6.58 0.57 -2.54
N GLU A 131 -5.67 -0.17 -1.92
CA GLU A 131 -4.28 -0.27 -2.35
C GLU A 131 -4.19 -0.79 -3.79
N GLN A 132 -4.90 -1.88 -4.12
CA GLN A 132 -4.96 -2.40 -5.48
C GLN A 132 -5.40 -1.32 -6.49
N ILE A 133 -6.46 -0.56 -6.18
CA ILE A 133 -6.94 0.52 -7.04
C ILE A 133 -5.85 1.59 -7.24
N ARG A 134 -5.17 2.00 -6.16
CA ARG A 134 -4.11 3.01 -6.24
C ARG A 134 -2.95 2.58 -7.12
N ILE A 135 -2.53 1.31 -7.02
CA ILE A 135 -1.49 0.75 -7.88
C ILE A 135 -1.92 0.79 -9.35
N LEU A 136 -3.13 0.33 -9.66
CA LEU A 136 -3.64 0.35 -11.03
C LEU A 136 -3.75 1.78 -11.59
N LEU A 137 -4.19 2.74 -10.77
CA LEU A 137 -4.26 4.16 -11.15
C LEU A 137 -2.87 4.78 -11.33
N ALA A 138 -1.88 4.39 -10.53
CA ALA A 138 -0.51 4.85 -10.68
C ALA A 138 0.08 4.46 -12.05
N VAL A 139 -0.24 3.26 -12.54
CA VAL A 139 0.15 2.79 -13.88
C VAL A 139 -0.47 3.68 -14.97
N VAL A 140 -1.76 3.99 -14.88
CA VAL A 140 -2.43 4.87 -15.85
C VAL A 140 -1.82 6.29 -15.82
N GLY A 141 -1.55 6.82 -14.62
CA GLY A 141 -0.96 8.14 -14.44
C GLY A 141 0.45 8.29 -15.04
N MET A 142 1.19 7.20 -15.23
CA MET A 142 2.48 7.24 -15.92
C MET A 142 2.36 7.47 -17.44
N GLY A 143 1.21 7.16 -18.02
CA GLY A 143 0.96 7.28 -19.47
C GLY A 143 0.32 8.60 -19.90
N SER A 144 -0.08 9.46 -18.96
CA SER A 144 -0.66 10.77 -19.25
C SER A 144 0.44 11.83 -19.37
N PRO A 145 0.53 12.59 -20.48
CA PRO A 145 1.41 13.76 -20.53
C PRO A 145 0.92 14.84 -19.55
N ASP A 146 1.85 15.49 -18.86
CA ASP A 146 1.61 16.68 -18.03
C ASP A 146 1.00 17.85 -18.84
#